data_AF-A0AAW4UYX9-F1
#
_entry.id   AF-A0AAW4UYX9-F1
#
_cell.length_a   1.000
_cell.length_b   1.000
_cell.length_c   1.000
_cell.angle_alpha   90.00
_cell.angle_beta   90.00
_cell.angle_gamma   90.00
#
_symmetry.space_group_name_H-M   'P 1'
#
loop_
_entity.id
_entity.type
_entity.pdbx_description
1 polymer ?
#
loop_
_entity_poly.entity_id
_entity_poly.type
_entity_poly.pdbx_seq_one_letter_code
_entity_poly.pdbx_strand_id
1 'polypeptide(L)'
;YDARNATYKNGTFIAEDGTDLLVLFKEKAKNGAGYELYSNRWLEYAKNGWKKENDLVLKIGFDSSGLYDIGQERGYGATQNMWIKGISQSIFEASV
;
A
#
# COMPACT_ATOMS: atom_id res chain seq x y z
N TYR A 1 -5.05 -9.27 14.67
CA TYR A 1 -6.11 -8.26 14.50
C TYR A 1 -6.16 -7.83 13.05
N ASP A 2 -7.35 -7.68 12.48
CA ASP A 2 -7.55 -7.03 11.19
C ASP A 2 -7.94 -5.57 11.42
N ALA A 3 -7.08 -4.63 11.02
CA ALA A 3 -7.32 -3.19 11.23
C ALA A 3 -8.54 -2.67 10.47
N ARG A 4 -9.02 -3.39 9.44
CA ARG A 4 -10.21 -3.03 8.66
C ARG A 4 -11.50 -3.23 9.45
N ASN A 5 -11.49 -4.10 10.45
CA ASN A 5 -12.61 -4.35 11.35
C ASN A 5 -12.57 -3.46 12.61
N ALA A 6 -11.48 -2.70 12.79
CA ALA A 6 -11.33 -1.81 13.93
C ALA A 6 -12.11 -0.50 13.70
N THR A 7 -12.66 0.04 14.78
CA THR A 7 -13.30 1.36 14.77
C THR A 7 -12.24 2.44 14.94
N TYR A 8 -12.16 3.38 14.00
CA TYR A 8 -11.33 4.57 14.16
C TYR A 8 -12.05 5.61 15.01
N LYS A 9 -11.51 5.92 16.19
CA LYS A 9 -12.03 6.97 17.08
C LYS A 9 -10.90 7.65 17.83
N ASN A 10 -11.02 8.96 18.05
CA ASN A 10 -10.06 9.76 18.83
C ASN A 10 -8.59 9.60 18.38
N GLY A 11 -8.35 9.44 17.07
CA GLY A 11 -7.00 9.34 16.53
C GLY A 11 -6.37 7.94 16.55
N THR A 12 -7.11 6.91 16.95
CA THR A 12 -6.59 5.53 17.07
C THR A 12 -7.57 4.48 16.54
N PHE A 13 -7.11 3.22 16.45
CA PHE A 13 -7.87 2.06 15.99
C PHE A 13 -8.20 1.13 17.14
N ILE A 14 -9.50 0.97 17.41
CA ILE A 14 -10.00 0.12 18.49
C ILE A 14 -10.60 -1.16 17.90
N ALA A 15 -10.02 -2.31 18.26
CA ALA A 15 -10.55 -3.62 17.90
C ALA A 15 -11.88 -3.92 18.62
N GLU A 16 -12.58 -4.97 18.17
CA GLU A 16 -13.87 -5.40 18.74
C GLU A 16 -13.81 -5.68 20.25
N ASP A 17 -12.66 -6.18 20.73
CA ASP A 17 -12.41 -6.47 22.15
C ASP A 17 -11.95 -5.24 22.96
N GLY A 18 -11.88 -4.05 22.34
CA GLY A 18 -11.44 -2.82 22.98
C GLY A 18 -9.94 -2.54 22.90
N THR A 19 -9.15 -3.42 22.29
CA THR A 19 -7.70 -3.24 22.16
C THR A 19 -7.35 -2.06 21.25
N ASP A 20 -6.44 -1.19 21.71
CA ASP A 20 -5.84 -0.15 20.88
C ASP A 20 -4.70 -0.75 20.03
N LEU A 21 -4.93 -0.82 18.72
CA LEU A 21 -3.99 -1.47 17.79
C LEU A 21 -2.73 -0.64 17.54
N LEU A 22 -2.79 0.69 17.66
CA LEU A 22 -1.62 1.56 17.46
C LEU A 22 -0.68 1.44 18.67
N VAL A 23 -1.24 1.39 19.88
CA VAL A 23 -0.49 1.14 21.12
C VAL A 23 0.13 -0.24 21.09
N LEU A 24 -0.64 -1.28 20.77
CA LEU A 24 -0.12 -2.65 20.64
C LEU A 24 1.00 -2.72 19.60
N PHE A 25 0.87 -2.05 18.47
CA PHE A 25 1.92 -1.99 17.46
C PHE A 25 3.19 -1.32 17.99
N LYS A 26 3.07 -0.21 18.72
CA LYS A 26 4.19 0.48 19.35
C LYS A 26 4.94 -0.43 20.34
N GLU A 27 4.22 -1.18 21.17
CA GLU A 27 4.79 -2.10 22.14
C GLU A 27 5.55 -3.27 21.48
N LYS A 28 5.09 -3.72 20.31
CA LYS A 28 5.69 -4.85 19.57
C LYS A 28 6.73 -4.42 18.55
N ALA A 29 6.81 -3.13 18.21
CA ALA A 29 7.74 -2.61 17.23
C ALA A 29 9.19 -2.77 17.73
N LYS A 30 10.02 -3.46 16.94
CA LYS A 30 11.44 -3.65 17.25
C LYS A 30 12.29 -2.40 17.01
N ASN A 31 11.77 -1.41 16.27
CA ASN A 31 12.44 -0.14 16.01
C ASN A 31 11.42 1.02 15.91
N GLY A 32 11.84 2.22 16.32
CA GLY A 32 10.99 3.42 16.29
C GLY A 32 10.71 3.94 14.87
N ALA A 33 11.67 3.80 13.95
CA ALA A 33 11.54 4.26 12.57
C ALA A 33 10.45 3.50 11.79
N GLY A 34 10.33 2.18 12.00
CA GLY A 34 9.24 1.39 11.43
C GLY A 34 7.89 1.78 12.03
N TYR A 35 7.85 2.03 13.34
CA TYR A 35 6.62 2.49 13.99
C TYR A 35 6.09 3.78 13.36
N GLU A 36 6.93 4.82 13.23
CA GLU A 36 6.50 6.11 12.68
C GLU A 36 6.06 6.00 11.21
N LEU A 37 6.83 5.30 10.37
CA LEU A 37 6.49 5.16 8.95
C LEU A 37 5.15 4.43 8.75
N TYR A 38 4.95 3.29 9.42
CA TYR A 38 3.75 2.48 9.23
C TYR A 38 2.52 3.07 9.94
N SER A 39 2.68 3.70 11.10
CA SER A 39 1.57 4.35 11.81
C SER A 39 1.02 5.55 11.02
N ASN A 40 1.89 6.38 10.44
CA ASN A 40 1.45 7.50 9.59
C ASN A 40 0.62 7.01 8.40
N ARG A 41 1.06 5.95 7.72
CA ARG A 41 0.35 5.36 6.57
C ARG A 41 -1.02 4.78 6.97
N TRP A 42 -1.09 4.09 8.11
CA TRP A 42 -2.36 3.61 8.65
C TRP A 42 -3.33 4.75 8.98
N LEU A 43 -2.85 5.82 9.62
CA LEU A 43 -3.67 6.98 9.94
C LEU A 43 -4.19 7.68 8.68
N GLU A 44 -3.41 7.73 7.61
CA GLU A 44 -3.89 8.19 6.29
C GLU A 44 -5.00 7.30 5.73
N TYR A 45 -4.88 5.98 5.83
CA TYR A 45 -5.94 5.05 5.40
C TYR A 45 -7.22 5.19 6.23
N ALA A 46 -7.12 5.40 7.54
CA ALA A 46 -8.31 5.67 8.37
C ALA A 46 -9.04 6.94 7.95
N LYS A 47 -8.30 8.03 7.71
CA LYS A 47 -8.89 9.32 7.32
C LYS A 47 -9.56 9.25 5.95
N ASN A 48 -8.94 8.53 5.01
CA ASN A 48 -9.42 8.46 3.63
C ASN A 48 -10.37 7.28 3.37
N GLY A 49 -10.46 6.33 4.30
CA GLY A 49 -11.18 5.08 4.15
C GLY A 49 -10.33 4.00 3.47
N TRP A 50 -10.42 2.76 3.98
CA TRP A 50 -9.67 1.59 3.48
C TRP A 50 -9.93 1.25 2.00
N LYS A 51 -11.02 1.78 1.42
CA LYS A 51 -11.45 1.54 0.03
C LYS A 51 -11.13 2.69 -0.94
N LYS A 52 -10.38 3.71 -0.50
CA LYS A 52 -10.14 4.93 -1.30
C LYS A 52 -8.76 5.01 -1.95
N GLU A 53 -7.85 4.07 -1.70
CA GLU A 53 -6.86 3.81 -2.77
C GLU A 53 -7.66 3.28 -3.96
N ASN A 54 -7.34 3.77 -5.17
CA ASN A 54 -7.73 3.03 -6.36
C ASN A 54 -7.33 1.58 -6.11
N ASP A 55 -8.22 0.61 -6.33
CA ASP A 55 -7.82 -0.79 -6.50
C ASP A 55 -6.54 -0.76 -7.31
N LEU A 56 -5.45 -1.38 -6.85
CA LEU A 56 -4.14 -1.34 -7.50
C LEU A 56 -4.35 -1.43 -9.01
N VAL A 57 -4.34 -0.28 -9.71
CA VAL A 57 -4.66 -0.23 -11.13
C VAL A 57 -3.40 -0.74 -11.79
N LEU A 58 -3.35 -2.05 -11.96
CA LEU A 58 -2.32 -2.72 -12.72
C LEU A 58 -2.55 -2.32 -14.16
N LYS A 59 -1.78 -1.35 -14.64
CA LYS A 59 -1.66 -1.15 -16.08
C LYS A 59 -0.67 -2.22 -16.53
N ILE A 60 -1.09 -3.11 -17.42
CA ILE A 60 -0.23 -4.20 -17.91
C ILE A 60 0.11 -3.94 -19.38
N GLY A 61 1.40 -3.84 -19.68
CA GLY A 61 1.94 -3.89 -21.04
C GLY A 61 2.32 -5.32 -21.38
N PHE A 62 2.31 -5.67 -22.65
CA PHE A 62 2.80 -6.96 -23.11
C PHE A 62 3.60 -6.84 -24.40
N ASP A 63 4.56 -7.74 -24.57
CA ASP A 63 5.22 -7.99 -25.85
C ASP A 63 5.53 -9.50 -25.98
N SER A 64 6.27 -9.89 -27.02
CA SER A 64 6.65 -11.30 -27.25
C SER A 64 7.47 -11.92 -26.11
N SER A 65 7.96 -11.11 -25.18
CA SER A 65 8.84 -11.49 -24.08
C SER A 65 8.10 -11.60 -22.74
N GLY A 66 6.84 -11.14 -22.64
CA GLY A 66 5.98 -11.38 -21.49
C GLY A 66 5.06 -10.23 -21.11
N LEU A 67 4.53 -10.31 -19.88
CA LEU A 67 3.69 -9.30 -19.26
C LEU A 67 4.51 -8.40 -18.34
N TYR A 68 4.22 -7.11 -18.36
CA TYR A 68 4.87 -6.08 -17.57
C TYR A 68 3.82 -5.26 -16.85
N ASP A 69 3.97 -5.01 -15.56
CA ASP A 69 3.29 -3.84 -15.00
C ASP A 69 3.90 -2.60 -15.69
N ILE A 70 3.10 -1.62 -16.06
CA ILE A 70 3.47 -0.36 -16.72
C ILE A 70 2.79 0.83 -16.03
N GLY A 71 2.08 0.59 -14.92
CA GLY A 71 1.39 1.61 -14.15
C GLY A 71 2.29 2.32 -13.15
N GLN A 72 3.54 1.88 -13.02
CA GLN A 72 4.50 2.39 -12.04
C GLN A 72 5.75 2.97 -12.71
N GLU A 73 6.12 4.19 -12.32
CA GLU A 73 7.31 4.87 -12.83
C GLU A 73 8.61 4.37 -12.19
N ARG A 74 8.54 3.64 -11.07
CA ARG A 74 9.70 3.19 -10.28
C ARG A 74 9.55 1.73 -9.86
N GLY A 75 10.66 1.00 -9.89
CA GLY A 75 10.69 -0.38 -9.36
C GLY A 75 10.96 -0.45 -7.88
N TYR A 76 10.31 -1.38 -7.19
CA TYR A 76 10.51 -1.66 -5.76
C TYR A 76 11.69 -2.62 -5.51
N GLY A 77 12.80 -2.45 -6.23
CA GLY A 77 14.05 -3.19 -6.03
C GLY A 77 15.17 -2.25 -5.57
N ALA A 78 15.92 -2.64 -4.53
CA ALA A 78 17.16 -1.94 -4.19
C ALA A 78 18.08 -1.99 -5.42
N THR A 79 18.37 -0.83 -6.04
CA THR A 79 19.11 -0.58 -7.31
C THR A 79 18.31 -0.50 -8.62
N GLN A 80 16.97 -0.62 -8.61
CA GLN A 80 16.14 -0.55 -9.82
C GLN A 80 15.58 0.87 -10.06
N ASN A 81 16.40 1.76 -10.63
CA ASN A 81 16.03 3.17 -10.79
C ASN A 81 15.14 3.47 -12.01
N MET A 82 14.99 2.52 -12.94
CA MET A 82 14.10 2.66 -14.10
C MET A 82 13.36 1.34 -14.35
N TRP A 83 12.06 1.45 -14.62
CA TRP A 83 11.14 0.32 -14.71
C TRP A 83 11.18 -0.36 -16.09
N ILE A 84 11.19 0.39 -17.20
CA ILE A 84 11.31 -0.14 -18.57
C ILE A 84 12.22 0.77 -19.41
N LYS A 85 13.23 0.19 -20.08
CA LYS A 85 14.05 0.89 -21.07
C LYS A 85 13.22 1.11 -22.35
N GLY A 86 12.63 2.30 -22.52
CA GLY A 86 12.20 2.88 -23.81
C GLY A 86 11.74 1.91 -24.89
N ILE A 87 10.62 1.19 -24.67
CA ILE A 87 9.99 0.36 -25.69
C ILE A 87 8.60 0.92 -25.98
N SER A 88 8.28 1.09 -27.27
CA SER A 88 6.95 1.42 -27.76
C SER A 88 5.99 0.26 -27.47
N GLN A 89 5.39 0.24 -26.28
CA GLN A 89 4.44 -0.80 -25.89
C GLN A 89 2.99 -0.41 -26.23
N SER A 90 2.20 -1.42 -26.62
CA SER A 90 0.74 -1.29 -26.74
C SER A 90 0.14 -1.42 -25.34
N ILE A 91 -0.61 -0.41 -24.90
CA ILE A 91 -1.20 -0.32 -23.56
C ILE A 91 -2.62 -0.87 -23.62
N PHE A 92 -2.94 -1.81 -22.73
CA PHE A 92 -4.31 -2.22 -22.46
C PHE A 92 -4.68 -1.82 -21.03
N GLU A 93 -5.76 -1.04 -20.88
CA GLU A 93 -6.33 -0.72 -19.57
C GLU A 93 -7.49 -1.68 -19.28
N ALA A 94 -7.40 -2.40 -18.17
CA ALA A 94 -8.44 -3.28 -17.67
C ALA A 94 -8.83 -2.82 -16.26
N SER A 95 -10.13 -2.64 -16.03
CA SER A 95 -10.72 -2.40 -14.70
C SER A 95 -11.57 -3.60 -14.31
N VAL A 96 -11.44 -4.08 -13.07
CA VAL A 96 -12.32 -5.10 -12.48
C VAL A 96 -13.40 -4.40 -11.66
#